data_AF-A0A9W4Z7M7-F1
#
_entry.id   AF-A0A9W4Z7M7-F1
#
_cell.length_a   1.000
_cell.length_b   1.000
_cell.length_c   1.000
_cell.angle_alpha   90.00
_cell.angle_beta   90.00
_cell.angle_gamma   90.00
#
_symmetry.space_group_name_H-M   'P 1'
#
loop_
_entity.id
_entity.type
_entity.pdbx_description
1 polymer ?
#
loop_
_entity_poly.entity_id
_entity_poly.type
_entity_poly.pdbx_seq_one_letter_code
_entity_poly.pdbx_strand_id
1 'polypeptide(L)' 'MGFPSKHNWTLSIIACFIKREWNPSYTLRGVSRLLHDLGLSYTKPAYTLAKADPVKQQEFREVIFPIYKKNC' A
#
# COMPACT_ATOMS: atom_id res chain seq x y z
N MET A 1 7.27 -22.32 -0.24
CA MET A 1 7.00 -21.03 -0.91
C MET A 1 5.76 -20.42 -0.28
N GLY A 2 5.89 -19.38 0.54
CA GLY A 2 4.74 -18.79 1.22
C GLY A 2 5.17 -17.91 2.39
N PHE A 3 5.65 -16.70 2.09
CA PHE A 3 5.96 -15.74 3.13
C PHE A 3 4.65 -15.15 3.71
N PRO A 4 4.48 -15.11 5.04
CA PRO A 4 3.31 -14.51 5.66
C PRO A 4 3.33 -13.01 5.42
N SER A 5 2.66 -12.57 4.37
CA SER A 5 2.51 -11.16 4.03
C SER A 5 1.45 -10.53 4.91
N LYS A 6 1.81 -10.27 6.18
CA LYS A 6 0.98 -9.54 7.15
C LYS A 6 0.74 -8.06 6.79
N HIS A 7 1.39 -7.57 5.72
CA HIS A 7 1.46 -6.15 5.37
C HIS A 7 1.21 -5.92 3.86
N ASN A 8 0.00 -6.20 3.38
CA ASN A 8 -0.38 -5.90 1.99
C ASN A 8 -1.10 -4.55 1.91
N TRP A 9 -0.75 -3.74 0.91
CA TRP A 9 -1.53 -2.56 0.53
C TRP A 9 -2.83 -3.01 -0.14
N THR A 10 -3.93 -2.97 0.60
CA THR A 10 -5.27 -3.17 0.01
C THR A 10 -5.78 -1.84 -0.56
N LEU A 11 -6.72 -1.92 -1.52
CA LEU A 11 -7.35 -0.73 -2.10
C LEU A 11 -7.94 0.21 -1.02
N SER A 12 -8.46 -0.34 0.08
CA SER A 12 -8.96 0.43 1.22
C SER A 12 -7.85 1.21 1.95
N ILE A 13 -6.69 0.57 2.19
CA ILE A 13 -5.53 1.22 2.82
C ILE A 13 -5.00 2.34 1.92
N ILE A 14 -4.96 2.10 0.61
CA ILE A 14 -4.51 3.10 -0.38
C ILE A 14 -5.51 4.28 -0.45
N ALA A 15 -6.81 4.01 -0.43
CA ALA A 15 -7.83 5.07 -0.37
C ALA A 15 -7.69 5.93 0.90
N CYS A 16 -7.44 5.27 2.03
CA CYS A 16 -7.19 5.92 3.32
C CYS A 16 -5.96 6.84 3.27
N PHE A 17 -4.87 6.33 2.69
CA PHE A 17 -3.62 7.05 2.49
C PHE A 17 -3.84 8.31 1.65
N ILE A 18 -4.51 8.16 0.51
CA ILE A 18 -4.76 9.28 -0.40
C ILE A 18 -5.60 10.37 0.27
N LYS A 19 -6.64 9.98 1.02
CA LYS A 19 -7.47 10.91 1.77
C LYS A 19 -6.68 11.66 2.84
N ARG A 20 -5.72 11.01 3.51
CA ARG A 20 -4.92 11.64 4.56
C ARG A 20 -3.90 12.64 4.01
N GLU A 21 -3.24 12.30 2.91
CA GLU A 21 -2.14 13.08 2.36
C GLU A 21 -2.62 14.24 1.48
N TRP A 22 -3.71 14.03 0.72
CA TRP A 22 -4.19 15.02 -0.24
C TRP A 22 -5.58 15.57 0.05
N ASN A 23 -6.33 15.01 1.02
CA ASN A 23 -7.73 15.30 1.35
C ASN A 23 -8.88 14.78 0.43
N PRO A 24 -8.72 14.30 -0.82
CA PRO A 24 -9.84 13.79 -1.60
C PRO A 24 -10.20 12.35 -1.18
N SER A 25 -11.50 12.07 -1.13
CA SER A 25 -12.00 10.72 -0.90
C SER A 25 -12.24 10.02 -2.24
N TYR A 26 -11.51 8.93 -2.50
CA TYR A 26 -11.73 8.09 -3.67
C TYR A 26 -12.57 6.86 -3.32
N THR A 27 -13.39 6.40 -4.26
CA THR A 27 -14.01 5.07 -4.19
C THR A 27 -12.98 3.99 -4.48
N LEU A 28 -13.19 2.76 -4.02
CA LEU A 28 -12.29 1.62 -4.29
C LEU A 28 -12.03 1.42 -5.79
N ARG A 29 -13.06 1.65 -6.63
CA ARG A 29 -12.95 1.57 -8.09
C ARG A 29 -12.09 2.70 -8.65
N GLY A 30 -12.23 3.90 -8.11
CA GLY A 30 -11.39 5.05 -8.46
C GLY A 30 -9.92 4.81 -8.10
N VAL A 31 -9.64 4.26 -6.92
CA VAL A 31 -8.28 3.90 -6.50
C VAL A 31 -7.69 2.80 -7.37
N SER A 32 -8.47 1.76 -7.70
CA SER A 32 -8.03 0.70 -8.63
C SER A 32 -7.67 1.25 -10.01
N ARG A 33 -8.51 2.17 -10.54
CA ARG A 33 -8.25 2.83 -11.82
C ARG A 33 -7.01 3.71 -11.77
N LEU A 34 -6.86 4.51 -10.70
CA LEU A 34 -5.71 5.38 -10.47
C LEU A 34 -4.40 4.58 -10.39
N LEU A 35 -4.40 3.46 -9.66
CA LEU A 35 -3.26 2.55 -9.58
C LEU A 35 -2.90 1.99 -10.97
N HIS A 36 -3.91 1.56 -11.73
CA HIS A 36 -3.73 1.05 -13.08
C HIS A 36 -3.16 2.12 -14.02
N ASP A 37 -3.66 3.36 -13.98
CA ASP A 37 -3.17 4.47 -14.79
C ASP A 37 -1.73 4.87 -14.41
N LEU A 38 -1.32 4.67 -13.15
CA LEU A 38 0.06 4.85 -12.68
C LEU A 38 0.98 3.64 -12.97
N GLY A 39 0.46 2.55 -13.53
CA GLY A 39 1.21 1.30 -13.73
C GLY A 39 1.56 0.57 -12.42
N LEU A 40 0.89 0.90 -11.32
CA LEU A 40 1.10 0.31 -10.01
C LEU A 40 0.13 -0.86 -9.79
N SER A 41 0.65 -1.98 -9.30
CA SER A 41 -0.17 -3.15 -8.96
C SER A 41 -0.26 -3.29 -7.43
N TYR A 42 -1.49 -3.40 -6.93
CA TYR A 42 -1.77 -3.68 -5.51
C TYR A 42 -1.84 -5.20 -5.21
N THR A 43 -1.66 -6.03 -6.23
CA THR A 43 -1.59 -7.48 -6.10
C THR A 43 -0.25 -7.91 -5.53
N LYS A 44 -0.22 -9.09 -4.90
CA LYS A 44 1.01 -9.61 -4.26
C LYS A 44 2.16 -9.60 -5.29
N PRO A 45 3.27 -8.92 -5.00
CA PRO A 45 4.43 -9.04 -5.86
C PRO A 45 4.90 -10.49 -5.82
N ALA A 46 4.99 -11.13 -6.99
CA ALA A 46 5.49 -12.50 -7.12
C ALA A 46 6.98 -12.63 -6.76
N TYR A 47 7.69 -11.50 -6.74
CA TYR A 47 9.11 -11.40 -6.48
C TYR A 47 9.40 -10.35 -5.41
N THR A 48 10.22 -10.71 -4.42
CA THR A 48 10.75 -9.73 -3.46
C THR A 48 11.69 -8.81 -4.21
N LEU A 49 11.43 -7.49 -4.22
CA LEU A 49 12.35 -6.51 -4.80
C LEU A 49 13.71 -6.62 -4.10
N ALA A 50 14.64 -7.37 -4.70
CA ALA A 50 16.01 -7.57 -4.19
C ALA A 50 16.80 -6.26 -4.08
N LYS A 51 16.29 -5.18 -4.69
CA LYS A 51 16.85 -3.82 -4.69
C LYS A 51 16.08 -2.83 -3.81
N ALA A 52 15.11 -3.27 -3.00
CA ALA A 52 14.41 -2.35 -2.11
C ALA A 52 15.35 -1.86 -0.99
N ASP A 53 15.34 -0.55 -0.73
CA ASP A 53 16.07 0.04 0.40
C ASP A 53 15.56 -0.54 1.73
N PRO A 54 16.39 -1.27 2.49
CA PRO A 54 15.95 -1.97 3.69
C PRO A 54 15.46 -1.01 4.78
N VAL A 55 16.07 0.18 4.86
CA VAL A 55 15.72 1.24 5.82
C VAL A 55 14.29 1.73 5.61
N LYS A 56 13.92 2.04 4.36
CA LYS A 56 12.57 2.49 4.00
C LYS A 56 11.55 1.38 4.19
N GLN A 57 11.93 0.13 3.95
CA GLN A 57 11.07 -1.04 4.17
C GLN A 57 10.75 -1.26 5.66
N GLN A 58 11.71 -1.00 6.56
CA GLN A 58 11.54 -1.06 8.01
C GLN A 58 10.62 0.04 8.52
N GLU A 59 10.91 1.29 8.16
CA GLU A 59 10.06 2.43 8.51
C GLU A 59 8.61 2.23 8.03
N PHE A 60 8.46 1.68 6.82
CA PHE A 60 7.15 1.33 6.29
C PHE A 60 6.42 0.29 7.16
N ARG A 61 7.12 -0.75 7.62
CA ARG A 61 6.53 -1.83 8.44
C ARG A 61 6.18 -1.37 9.85
N GLU A 62 7.03 -0.57 10.48
CA GLU A 62 6.95 -0.26 11.90
C GLU A 62 6.09 0.98 12.18
N VAL A 63 6.13 1.96 11.28
CA VAL A 63 5.48 3.26 11.50
C VAL A 63 4.28 3.41 10.58
N ILE A 64 4.51 3.31 9.28
CA ILE A 64 3.51 3.66 8.27
C ILE A 64 2.36 2.65 8.32
N PHE A 65 2.63 1.36 8.10
CA PHE A 65 1.60 0.32 8.04
C PHE A 65 0.63 0.26 9.24
N PRO A 66 1.09 0.27 10.52
CA PRO A 66 0.16 0.22 11.65
C PRO A 66 -0.69 1.49 11.80
N ILE A 67 -0.26 2.64 11.29
CA ILE A 67 -1.08 3.86 11.28
C ILE A 67 -2.24 3.73 10.28
N TYR A 68 -1.97 3.25 9.06
CA TYR A 68 -3.03 3.11 8.04
C TYR A 68 -3.97 1.93 8.29
N LYS A 69 -3.55 0.93 9.07
CA LYS A 69 -4.41 -0.19 9.48
C LYS A 69 -5.39 0.17 10.60
N LYS A 70 -5.13 1.22 11.39
CA LYS A 70 -5.94 1.59 12.57
C LYS A 70 -6.96 2.71 12.29
N ASN A 71 -6.71 3.55 11.29
CA ASN A 71 -7.52 4.75 11.02
C ASN A 71 -8.46 4.61 9.80
N CYS A 72 -8.55 3.39 9.26
CA CYS A 72 -9.56 2.90 8.33
C CYS A 72 -9.84 1.44 8.72
#